data_AF-A0A565C4T5-F1
#
_entry.id   AF-A0A565C4T5-F1
#
_cell.length_a   1.000
_cell.length_b   1.000
_cell.length_c   1.000
_cell.angle_alpha   90.00
_cell.angle_beta   90.00
_cell.angle_gamma   90.00
#
_symmetry.space_group_name_H-M   'P 1'
#
loop_
_entity.id
_entity.type
_entity.pdbx_description
1 polymer ?
#
loop_
_entity_poly.entity_id
_entity_poly.type
_entity_poly.pdbx_seq_one_letter_code
_entity_poly.pdbx_strand_id
1 'polypeptide(L)'
;MPIPSPCSLSHPIASFPISTFHSHRPHRFSKRNSTWIRGKGRIYVKSSNSEAKSDETKQKSTSSSENNDTSSGNTSSFLSFLCPLLKVFSGGDPSQQRNHALEVATSSLASVARLPWGSRVSSGSIDSQDVSPNPPLRLQLFEFEACPFCRRVREALTELDLSVEVYPCPKGSVRHREMVRRSGGKEMFPFLIDPNTDTLMYESGDIVKYLFNQYGNGRGPSTGLLESTLFTGWMPTLLRAGRGMSLWDKASTDPPPKMLELFSYENNPYSRLVREALCELELPYVLHNIGEGSTRTRSLLNASGSNKVPFLVDPNTGVHLGDYEKILAYLFKTYSSAASA
;
A
#
# COMPACT_ATOMS: atom_id res chain seq x y z
N MET A 1 -61.06 -19.84 4.98
CA MET A 1 -60.17 -19.95 6.15
C MET A 1 -59.80 -21.41 6.29
N PRO A 2 -58.50 -21.80 6.35
CA PRO A 2 -57.37 -21.12 6.97
C PRO A 2 -56.26 -20.68 6.00
N ILE A 3 -55.33 -19.88 6.53
CA ILE A 3 -54.16 -19.27 5.87
C ILE A 3 -53.01 -20.29 5.80
N PRO A 4 -52.31 -20.49 4.67
CA PRO A 4 -51.07 -21.26 4.66
C PRO A 4 -49.87 -20.38 5.06
N SER A 5 -49.09 -20.87 6.02
CA SER A 5 -47.83 -20.28 6.47
C SER A 5 -46.76 -20.31 5.36
N PRO A 6 -45.91 -19.28 5.23
CA PRO A 6 -44.88 -19.29 4.19
C PRO A 6 -43.70 -20.19 4.58
N CYS A 7 -43.34 -21.08 3.65
CA CYS A 7 -42.11 -21.86 3.66
C CYS A 7 -40.88 -20.94 3.68
N SER A 8 -40.03 -21.09 4.69
CA SER A 8 -38.70 -20.50 4.74
C SER A 8 -37.76 -21.24 3.77
N LEU A 9 -37.55 -20.68 2.59
CA LEU A 9 -36.48 -21.06 1.68
C LEU A 9 -35.15 -20.53 2.24
N SER A 10 -34.41 -21.40 2.92
CA SER A 10 -33.00 -21.18 3.24
C SER A 10 -32.17 -21.40 1.97
N HIS A 11 -31.67 -20.32 1.37
CA HIS A 11 -30.66 -20.41 0.31
C HIS A 11 -29.31 -20.87 0.92
N PRO A 12 -28.61 -21.82 0.30
CA PRO A 12 -27.29 -22.24 0.77
C PRO A 12 -26.26 -21.15 0.45
N ILE A 13 -25.60 -20.63 1.49
CA ILE A 13 -24.40 -19.81 1.34
C ILE A 13 -23.30 -20.71 0.80
N ALA A 14 -22.78 -20.35 -0.38
CA ALA A 14 -21.63 -21.00 -0.98
C ALA A 14 -20.41 -20.85 -0.05
N SER A 15 -20.10 -21.94 0.65
CA SER A 15 -18.86 -22.11 1.41
C SER A 15 -17.70 -22.30 0.42
N PHE A 16 -16.84 -21.29 0.30
CA PHE A 16 -15.56 -21.42 -0.39
C PHE A 16 -14.61 -22.33 0.42
N PRO A 17 -13.81 -23.19 -0.24
CA PRO A 17 -13.00 -24.18 0.45
C PRO A 17 -11.81 -23.51 1.15
N ILE A 18 -11.79 -23.63 2.48
CA ILE A 18 -10.56 -23.47 3.28
C ILE A 18 -9.73 -24.75 3.07
N SER A 19 -8.88 -24.72 2.05
CA SER A 19 -7.74 -25.62 1.90
C SER A 19 -6.76 -24.87 1.00
N THR A 20 -5.59 -24.43 1.46
CA THR A 20 -4.52 -25.36 1.83
C THR A 20 -3.51 -24.65 2.75
N PHE A 21 -3.70 -24.74 4.08
CA PHE A 21 -2.57 -24.67 5.00
C PHE A 21 -1.82 -25.99 4.86
N HIS A 22 -0.83 -26.05 3.97
CA HIS A 22 0.12 -27.14 3.97
C HIS A 22 1.04 -26.96 5.17
N SER A 23 0.77 -27.73 6.24
CA SER A 23 1.78 -28.03 7.24
C SER A 23 2.90 -28.81 6.55
N HIS A 24 3.90 -28.13 6.03
CA HIS A 24 5.11 -28.79 5.59
C HIS A 24 5.82 -29.39 6.81
N ARG A 25 5.73 -30.72 6.95
CA ARG A 25 6.69 -31.48 7.74
C ARG A 25 8.07 -31.29 7.10
N PRO A 26 9.12 -30.93 7.84
CA PRO A 26 10.44 -30.78 7.25
C PRO A 26 10.98 -32.15 6.85
N HIS A 27 11.41 -32.25 5.59
CA HIS A 27 12.23 -33.35 5.12
C HIS A 27 13.57 -33.34 5.86
N ARG A 28 13.93 -34.53 6.33
CA ARG A 28 15.07 -34.85 7.18
C ARG A 28 16.37 -34.81 6.34
N PHE A 29 17.13 -33.72 6.43
CA PHE A 29 18.56 -33.73 6.09
C PHE A 29 19.40 -33.95 7.35
N SER A 30 20.39 -34.85 7.25
CA SER A 30 21.14 -35.42 8.37
C SER A 30 22.54 -34.81 8.51
N LYS A 31 22.85 -34.37 9.75
CA LYS A 31 24.15 -34.06 10.41
C LYS A 31 24.96 -32.87 9.84
N ARG A 32 25.57 -31.98 10.65
CA ARG A 32 26.22 -32.15 11.97
C ARG A 32 26.47 -30.78 12.67
N ASN A 33 26.27 -30.71 14.00
CA ASN A 33 26.66 -29.67 15.01
C ASN A 33 26.19 -28.21 14.76
N SER A 34 25.56 -27.45 15.66
CA SER A 34 25.28 -27.51 17.09
C SER A 34 24.20 -26.46 17.45
N THR A 35 23.39 -26.75 18.48
CA THR A 35 22.43 -25.87 19.19
C THR A 35 21.32 -25.18 18.39
N TRP A 36 20.13 -25.78 18.41
CA TRP A 36 18.87 -25.17 17.94
C TRP A 36 18.13 -24.51 19.11
N ILE A 37 17.94 -23.19 19.05
CA ILE A 37 16.92 -22.49 19.84
C ILE A 37 15.64 -22.51 19.01
N ARG A 38 14.58 -23.07 19.60
CA ARG A 38 13.25 -23.24 19.01
C ARG A 38 12.57 -21.86 18.88
N GLY A 39 12.58 -21.29 17.68
CA GLY A 39 11.89 -20.03 17.38
C GLY A 39 10.37 -20.22 17.46
N LYS A 40 9.74 -19.63 18.48
CA LYS A 40 8.28 -19.42 18.51
C LYS A 40 7.95 -18.30 17.51
N GLY A 41 6.87 -18.45 16.73
CA GLY A 41 6.35 -17.40 15.85
C GLY A 41 6.26 -16.07 16.60
N ARG A 42 6.83 -15.02 16.01
CA ARG A 42 7.04 -13.72 16.68
C ARG A 42 6.01 -12.73 16.15
N ILE A 43 4.87 -12.67 16.83
CA ILE A 43 3.93 -11.57 16.67
C ILE A 43 4.58 -10.35 17.35
N TYR A 44 5.05 -9.38 16.56
CA TYR A 44 5.56 -8.11 17.09
C TYR A 44 4.40 -7.12 17.19
N VAL A 45 3.56 -7.29 18.21
CA VAL A 45 2.52 -6.32 18.57
C VAL A 45 3.07 -5.45 19.69
N LYS A 46 3.56 -4.26 19.34
CA LYS A 46 3.87 -3.23 20.34
C LYS A 46 2.54 -2.62 20.79
N SER A 47 2.14 -2.86 22.04
CA SER A 47 1.01 -2.17 22.66
C SER A 47 1.37 -0.70 22.84
N SER A 48 0.63 0.19 22.18
CA SER A 48 0.81 1.64 22.32
C SER A 48 0.29 2.10 23.68
N ASN A 49 1.18 2.30 24.65
CA ASN A 49 0.94 3.18 25.80
C ASN A 49 2.26 3.83 26.20
N SER A 50 2.15 5.10 26.64
CA SER A 50 3.17 6.05 27.09
C SER A 50 4.05 6.73 26.04
N GLU A 51 3.69 7.98 25.73
CA GLU A 51 4.57 9.14 25.89
C GLU A 51 3.74 10.43 25.82
N ALA A 52 3.25 10.87 26.99
CA ALA A 52 2.69 12.20 27.21
C ALA A 52 2.97 12.62 28.65
N LYS A 53 4.03 13.42 28.84
CA LYS A 53 4.32 14.39 29.92
C LYS A 53 5.80 14.73 29.80
N SER A 54 6.27 15.96 30.00
CA SER A 54 5.69 17.17 30.58
C SER A 54 6.70 18.28 30.35
N ASP A 55 6.25 19.54 30.27
CA ASP A 55 6.91 20.59 31.06
C ASP A 55 5.92 21.72 31.35
N GLU A 56 5.66 21.90 32.64
CA GLU A 56 4.87 22.97 33.23
C GLU A 56 5.70 24.24 33.35
N THR A 57 5.09 25.42 33.17
CA THR A 57 5.50 26.59 33.97
C THR A 57 4.31 27.49 34.32
N LYS A 58 4.03 27.49 35.63
CA LYS A 58 3.28 28.40 36.50
C LYS A 58 2.67 29.69 35.92
N GLN A 59 1.35 29.82 36.07
CA GLN A 59 0.61 31.09 36.08
C GLN A 59 0.71 31.79 37.45
N LYS A 60 0.97 33.10 37.46
CA LYS A 60 0.62 34.01 38.55
C LYS A 60 -0.15 35.21 37.96
N SER A 61 -1.27 35.51 38.61
CA SER A 61 -2.34 36.47 38.29
C SER A 61 -1.97 37.95 38.50
N THR A 62 -2.40 38.86 37.59
CA THR A 62 -3.14 40.11 37.93
C THR A 62 -3.63 40.92 36.69
N SER A 63 -4.92 41.29 36.75
CA SER A 63 -5.59 42.55 36.33
C SER A 63 -5.51 43.15 34.90
N SER A 64 -6.69 43.14 34.25
CA SER A 64 -7.44 44.24 33.58
C SER A 64 -6.88 45.07 32.40
N SER A 65 -7.73 45.12 31.37
CA SER A 65 -8.02 46.22 30.41
C SER A 65 -7.36 46.21 29.01
N GLU A 66 -8.20 45.85 28.04
CA GLU A 66 -8.37 46.34 26.64
C GLU A 66 -7.23 47.12 25.95
N ASN A 67 -6.56 46.53 24.94
CA ASN A 67 -6.89 46.65 23.51
C ASN A 67 -5.76 46.13 22.58
N ASN A 68 -6.20 45.40 21.55
CA ASN A 68 -5.59 45.02 20.26
C ASN A 68 -4.26 44.23 20.13
N ASP A 69 -4.37 43.27 19.22
CA ASP A 69 -3.39 42.67 18.31
C ASP A 69 -2.56 41.42 18.71
N THR A 70 -3.01 40.32 18.09
CA THR A 70 -2.22 39.28 17.39
C THR A 70 -1.66 38.09 18.17
N SER A 71 -1.73 36.94 17.49
CA SER A 71 -0.96 35.69 17.69
C SER A 71 -1.58 34.61 18.58
N SER A 72 -2.68 34.00 18.11
CA SER A 72 -2.96 32.58 18.42
C SER A 72 -2.23 31.68 17.42
N GLY A 73 -1.48 30.72 17.93
CA GLY A 73 -0.60 29.82 17.18
C GLY A 73 -1.34 29.00 16.12
N ASN A 74 -0.92 29.19 14.88
CA ASN A 74 -1.39 28.56 13.65
C ASN A 74 -1.13 27.05 13.62
N THR A 75 -2.15 26.24 13.92
CA THR A 75 -2.28 24.89 13.31
C THR A 75 -3.68 24.64 12.76
N SER A 76 -4.69 25.40 13.18
CA SER A 76 -6.05 25.36 12.62
C SER A 76 -6.25 26.23 11.38
N SER A 77 -5.38 27.20 11.13
CA SER A 77 -5.55 28.18 10.04
C SER A 77 -5.04 27.71 8.68
N PHE A 78 -4.05 26.80 8.62
CA PHE A 78 -3.50 26.35 7.34
C PHE A 78 -4.47 25.42 6.58
N LEU A 79 -5.29 24.66 7.33
CA LEU A 79 -6.28 23.75 6.75
C LEU A 79 -7.55 24.50 6.28
N SER A 80 -7.89 25.66 6.86
CA SER A 80 -9.04 26.45 6.40
C SER A 80 -8.81 27.08 5.03
N PHE A 81 -7.57 27.47 4.69
CA PHE A 81 -7.19 27.91 3.35
C PHE A 81 -7.25 26.79 2.30
N LEU A 82 -7.17 25.52 2.72
CA LEU A 82 -7.22 24.35 1.85
C LEU A 82 -8.66 23.82 1.65
N CYS A 83 -9.61 24.27 2.47
CA CYS A 83 -11.01 23.83 2.43
C CYS A 83 -11.75 24.17 1.11
N PRO A 84 -11.53 25.35 0.47
CA PRO A 84 -12.07 25.63 -0.86
C PRO A 84 -11.44 24.77 -1.95
N LEU A 85 -10.12 24.50 -1.88
CA LEU A 85 -9.45 23.58 -2.80
C LEU A 85 -10.06 22.18 -2.68
N LEU A 86 -10.25 21.66 -1.46
CA LEU A 86 -10.83 20.33 -1.24
C LEU A 86 -12.24 20.16 -1.84
N LYS A 87 -13.04 21.23 -1.95
CA LYS A 87 -14.35 21.19 -2.64
C LYS A 87 -14.23 21.22 -4.17
N VAL A 88 -13.25 21.94 -4.71
CA VAL A 88 -12.93 21.91 -6.16
C VAL A 88 -12.31 20.57 -6.55
N PHE A 89 -11.61 19.94 -5.62
CA PHE A 89 -10.92 18.67 -5.81
C PHE A 89 -11.79 17.45 -5.47
N SER A 90 -12.89 17.59 -4.71
CA SER A 90 -13.87 16.54 -4.37
C SER A 90 -13.91 15.43 -5.41
N GLY A 91 -13.24 14.30 -5.10
CA GLY A 91 -12.91 13.25 -6.07
C GLY A 91 -14.12 12.86 -6.90
N GLY A 92 -14.12 13.28 -8.18
CA GLY A 92 -15.13 12.88 -9.14
C GLY A 92 -15.08 11.37 -9.42
N ASP A 93 -16.06 10.88 -10.17
CA ASP A 93 -16.13 9.47 -10.55
C ASP A 93 -14.77 9.00 -11.16
N PRO A 94 -14.09 8.00 -10.57
CA PRO A 94 -12.85 7.44 -11.09
C PRO A 94 -12.87 7.01 -12.54
N SER A 95 -14.02 6.52 -13.00
CA SER A 95 -14.16 5.87 -14.29
C SER A 95 -14.33 6.84 -15.45
N GLN A 96 -14.64 8.11 -15.17
CA GLN A 96 -14.91 9.12 -16.20
C GLN A 96 -13.62 9.58 -16.87
N GLN A 97 -13.73 10.01 -18.13
CA GLN A 97 -12.61 10.60 -18.86
C GLN A 97 -12.19 11.91 -18.19
N ARG A 98 -10.90 12.03 -17.85
CA ARG A 98 -10.36 13.14 -17.08
C ARG A 98 -9.48 14.05 -17.92
N ASN A 99 -9.21 15.23 -17.38
CA ASN A 99 -8.13 16.06 -17.90
C ASN A 99 -6.78 15.38 -17.58
N HIS A 100 -6.25 14.65 -18.55
CA HIS A 100 -4.98 13.93 -18.46
C HIS A 100 -3.83 14.84 -18.01
N ALA A 101 -3.79 16.09 -18.49
CA ALA A 101 -2.74 17.03 -18.08
C ALA A 101 -2.81 17.36 -16.58
N LEU A 102 -4.03 17.54 -16.04
CA LEU A 102 -4.22 17.79 -14.61
C LEU A 102 -3.88 16.57 -13.75
N GLU A 103 -4.27 15.38 -14.20
CA GLU A 103 -3.94 14.11 -13.54
C GLU A 103 -2.43 13.86 -13.53
N VAL A 104 -1.75 14.06 -14.64
CA VAL A 104 -0.30 13.89 -14.69
C VAL A 104 0.40 14.96 -13.87
N ALA A 105 -0.04 16.22 -13.93
CA ALA A 105 0.57 17.33 -13.18
C ALA A 105 0.47 17.13 -11.66
N THR A 106 -0.72 16.84 -11.14
CA THR A 106 -0.92 16.63 -9.71
C THR A 106 -0.23 15.34 -9.21
N SER A 107 -0.11 14.32 -10.08
CA SER A 107 0.61 13.07 -9.75
C SER A 107 2.10 13.33 -9.68
N SER A 108 2.61 14.08 -10.66
CA SER A 108 4.01 14.47 -10.75
C SER A 108 4.40 15.30 -9.55
N LEU A 109 3.60 16.30 -9.15
CA LEU A 109 3.88 17.10 -7.96
C LEU A 109 3.90 16.25 -6.69
N ALA A 110 2.95 15.34 -6.53
CA ALA A 110 2.92 14.39 -5.42
C ALA A 110 4.13 13.43 -5.43
N SER A 111 4.65 13.05 -6.60
CA SER A 111 5.86 12.23 -6.73
C SER A 111 7.11 13.02 -6.37
N VAL A 112 7.32 14.16 -7.02
CA VAL A 112 8.50 15.02 -6.86
C VAL A 112 8.72 15.44 -5.41
N ALA A 113 7.65 15.66 -4.63
CA ALA A 113 7.72 15.98 -3.21
C ALA A 113 8.46 14.93 -2.33
N ARG A 114 8.76 13.76 -2.88
CA ARG A 114 9.48 12.67 -2.20
C ARG A 114 10.77 12.25 -2.91
N LEU A 115 11.23 12.98 -3.94
CA LEU A 115 12.53 12.68 -4.52
C LEU A 115 13.64 12.85 -3.46
N PRO A 116 14.64 11.95 -3.42
CA PRO A 116 14.89 10.85 -4.37
C PRO A 116 14.22 9.50 -4.04
N TRP A 117 13.48 9.40 -2.92
CA TRP A 117 12.93 8.14 -2.42
C TRP A 117 11.90 7.53 -3.37
N GLY A 118 11.95 6.20 -3.50
CA GLY A 118 11.03 5.45 -4.36
C GLY A 118 11.29 5.60 -5.86
N SER A 119 12.39 6.21 -6.30
CA SER A 119 12.76 6.29 -7.73
C SER A 119 13.83 5.28 -8.15
N ARG A 120 14.75 4.93 -7.26
CA ARG A 120 15.96 4.17 -7.58
C ARG A 120 16.06 2.92 -6.70
N VAL A 121 16.66 1.88 -7.25
CA VAL A 121 17.15 0.73 -6.48
C VAL A 121 18.52 1.10 -5.91
N SER A 122 18.75 0.75 -4.64
CA SER A 122 20.06 0.95 -4.00
C SER A 122 20.77 -0.39 -3.89
N SER A 123 21.75 -0.58 -4.78
CA SER A 123 22.67 -1.71 -4.76
C SER A 123 23.68 -1.51 -3.63
N GLY A 124 23.36 -1.97 -2.42
CA GLY A 124 24.36 -2.11 -1.38
C GLY A 124 25.37 -3.16 -1.84
N SER A 125 26.63 -2.75 -2.08
CA SER A 125 27.81 -3.59 -2.39
C SER A 125 27.51 -5.07 -2.64
N ILE A 126 26.96 -5.39 -3.82
CA ILE A 126 26.73 -6.77 -4.26
C ILE A 126 28.08 -7.26 -4.79
N ASP A 127 28.98 -7.62 -3.88
CA ASP A 127 30.18 -8.42 -4.18
C ASP A 127 29.89 -9.92 -4.00
N SER A 128 28.63 -10.30 -3.84
CA SER A 128 28.17 -11.68 -3.67
C SER A 128 27.25 -12.06 -4.83
N GLN A 129 27.84 -12.71 -5.83
CA GLN A 129 27.27 -13.08 -7.12
C GLN A 129 26.08 -14.08 -7.12
N ASP A 130 25.48 -14.46 -5.99
CA ASP A 130 24.65 -15.70 -5.98
C ASP A 130 23.34 -15.67 -5.17
N VAL A 131 22.89 -14.52 -4.66
CA VAL A 131 21.60 -14.46 -3.96
C VAL A 131 20.63 -13.60 -4.77
N SER A 132 19.64 -14.25 -5.37
CA SER A 132 18.47 -13.58 -5.94
C SER A 132 17.88 -12.66 -4.85
N PRO A 133 17.67 -11.36 -5.11
CA PRO A 133 17.12 -10.42 -4.13
C PRO A 133 15.67 -10.74 -3.72
N ASN A 134 15.11 -11.83 -4.25
CA ASN A 134 13.72 -12.20 -4.04
C ASN A 134 13.61 -13.17 -2.88
N PRO A 135 12.76 -12.87 -1.88
CA PRO A 135 12.36 -13.89 -0.96
C PRO A 135 11.72 -15.08 -1.71
N PRO A 136 11.92 -16.32 -1.26
CA PRO A 136 11.28 -17.50 -1.85
C PRO A 136 9.75 -17.38 -1.94
N LEU A 137 9.13 -16.76 -0.94
CA LEU A 137 7.70 -16.45 -0.90
C LEU A 137 7.49 -14.95 -0.93
N ARG A 138 6.47 -14.48 -1.64
CA ARG A 138 6.18 -13.05 -1.74
C ARG A 138 5.70 -12.51 -0.39
N LEU A 139 6.23 -11.34 -0.02
CA LEU A 139 5.69 -10.55 1.09
C LEU A 139 4.29 -10.09 0.75
N GLN A 140 3.41 -10.01 1.75
CA GLN A 140 2.04 -9.52 1.58
C GLN A 140 1.91 -8.17 2.29
N LEU A 141 1.56 -7.14 1.54
CA LEU A 141 1.39 -5.77 2.02
C LEU A 141 -0.08 -5.37 1.94
N PHE A 142 -0.68 -5.11 3.10
CA PHE A 142 -2.01 -4.53 3.23
C PHE A 142 -1.88 -3.01 3.40
N GLU A 143 -2.47 -2.27 2.48
CA GLU A 143 -2.18 -0.84 2.32
C GLU A 143 -3.28 -0.10 1.55
N PHE A 144 -3.25 1.23 1.51
CA PHE A 144 -3.98 1.99 0.49
C PHE A 144 -3.15 3.15 -0.06
N GLU A 145 -3.34 3.48 -1.35
CA GLU A 145 -2.41 4.33 -2.10
C GLU A 145 -2.28 5.73 -1.48
N ALA A 146 -3.39 6.30 -1.00
CA ALA A 146 -3.42 7.63 -0.40
C ALA A 146 -2.77 7.72 0.99
N CYS A 147 -2.31 6.61 1.57
CA CYS A 147 -1.73 6.59 2.92
C CYS A 147 -0.24 6.99 2.92
N PRO A 148 0.17 8.03 3.66
CA PRO A 148 1.58 8.42 3.77
C PRO A 148 2.48 7.33 4.36
N PHE A 149 1.96 6.59 5.35
CA PHE A 149 2.71 5.52 6.00
C PHE A 149 2.88 4.30 5.09
N CYS A 150 1.89 4.00 4.23
CA CYS A 150 2.01 2.95 3.24
C CYS A 150 3.01 3.33 2.15
N ARG A 151 2.96 4.59 1.70
CA ARG A 151 3.93 5.12 0.74
C ARG A 151 5.37 4.92 1.21
N ARG A 152 5.67 5.24 2.47
CA ARG A 152 7.00 5.00 3.07
C ARG A 152 7.46 3.54 2.92
N VAL A 153 6.56 2.57 3.10
CA VAL A 153 6.88 1.15 2.90
C VAL A 153 7.10 0.85 1.41
N ARG A 154 6.28 1.38 0.50
CA ARG A 154 6.47 1.22 -0.95
C ARG A 154 7.79 1.83 -1.46
N GLU A 155 8.23 2.94 -0.89
CA GLU A 155 9.55 3.54 -1.18
C GLU A 155 10.69 2.59 -0.78
N ALA A 156 10.61 1.98 0.40
CA ALA A 156 11.57 0.98 0.85
C ALA A 156 11.57 -0.28 -0.03
N LEU A 157 10.38 -0.77 -0.41
CA LEU A 157 10.24 -1.89 -1.35
C LEU A 157 10.85 -1.59 -2.72
N THR A 158 10.71 -0.35 -3.20
CA THR A 158 11.38 0.10 -4.43
C THR A 158 12.89 0.11 -4.25
N GLU A 159 13.39 0.68 -3.15
CA GLU A 159 14.83 0.78 -2.88
C GLU A 159 15.51 -0.60 -2.80
N LEU A 160 14.79 -1.61 -2.28
CA LEU A 160 15.26 -2.98 -2.13
C LEU A 160 14.98 -3.87 -3.36
N ASP A 161 14.42 -3.32 -4.45
CA ASP A 161 14.04 -4.08 -5.66
C ASP A 161 13.10 -5.27 -5.38
N LEU A 162 12.24 -5.17 -4.35
CA LEU A 162 11.40 -6.28 -3.89
C LEU A 162 10.09 -6.36 -4.66
N SER A 163 9.67 -7.58 -5.00
CA SER A 163 8.32 -7.85 -5.52
C SER A 163 7.44 -8.40 -4.42
N VAL A 164 6.21 -7.89 -4.35
CA VAL A 164 5.28 -8.16 -3.24
C VAL A 164 3.86 -8.38 -3.74
N GLU A 165 3.06 -9.07 -2.95
CA GLU A 165 1.61 -9.13 -3.09
C GLU A 165 1.01 -7.94 -2.36
N VAL A 166 0.24 -7.12 -3.07
CA VAL A 166 -0.46 -5.96 -2.51
C VAL A 166 -1.93 -6.27 -2.39
N TYR A 167 -2.47 -6.00 -1.20
CA TYR A 167 -3.89 -6.14 -0.85
C TYR A 167 -4.44 -4.75 -0.51
N PRO A 168 -5.06 -4.06 -1.49
CA PRO A 168 -5.55 -2.72 -1.26
C PRO A 168 -6.68 -2.68 -0.24
N CYS A 169 -6.63 -1.72 0.67
CA CYS A 169 -7.57 -1.52 1.74
C CYS A 169 -8.06 -0.06 1.66
N PRO A 170 -8.85 0.32 0.64
CA PRO A 170 -9.41 1.68 0.54
C PRO A 170 -10.60 1.86 1.49
N LYS A 171 -10.80 3.03 2.10
CA LYS A 171 -11.90 3.30 3.03
C LYS A 171 -13.25 2.83 2.46
N GLY A 172 -14.01 2.09 3.27
CA GLY A 172 -15.30 1.50 2.86
C GLY A 172 -15.19 0.05 2.37
N SER A 173 -13.98 -0.47 2.13
CA SER A 173 -13.78 -1.88 1.78
C SER A 173 -13.77 -2.81 2.99
N VAL A 174 -14.19 -4.07 2.80
CA VAL A 174 -14.35 -5.04 3.89
C VAL A 174 -13.35 -6.19 3.78
N ARG A 175 -13.12 -6.71 2.57
CA ARG A 175 -12.46 -8.01 2.35
C ARG A 175 -11.05 -8.06 2.94
N HIS A 176 -10.20 -7.12 2.54
CA HIS A 176 -8.81 -7.12 2.99
C HIS A 176 -8.66 -6.55 4.41
N ARG A 177 -9.50 -5.60 4.82
CA ARG A 177 -9.51 -5.07 6.19
C ARG A 177 -9.83 -6.12 7.22
N GLU A 178 -10.81 -6.96 6.92
CA GLU A 178 -11.19 -8.02 7.83
C GLU A 178 -10.05 -9.03 8.04
N MET A 179 -9.27 -9.33 6.99
CA MET A 179 -8.06 -10.13 7.13
C MET A 179 -7.04 -9.48 8.07
N VAL A 180 -6.81 -8.17 7.94
CA VAL A 180 -5.92 -7.43 8.86
C VAL A 180 -6.46 -7.47 10.30
N ARG A 181 -7.77 -7.27 10.48
CA ARG A 181 -8.42 -7.34 11.80
C ARG A 181 -8.27 -8.73 12.43
N ARG A 182 -8.46 -9.80 11.66
CA ARG A 182 -8.35 -11.19 12.15
C ARG A 182 -6.90 -11.56 12.49
N SER A 183 -5.94 -11.15 11.66
CA SER A 183 -4.54 -11.55 11.80
C SER A 183 -3.75 -10.66 12.76
N GLY A 184 -3.99 -9.35 12.75
CA GLY A 184 -3.24 -8.38 13.56
C GLY A 184 -4.07 -7.68 14.65
N GLY A 185 -5.39 -7.92 14.72
CA GLY A 185 -6.25 -7.43 15.80
C GLY A 185 -6.80 -6.01 15.60
N LYS A 186 -6.24 -5.20 14.70
CA LYS A 186 -6.70 -3.83 14.42
C LYS A 186 -6.60 -3.49 12.94
N GLU A 187 -7.61 -2.79 12.40
CA GLU A 187 -7.57 -2.25 11.03
C GLU A 187 -6.63 -1.04 10.95
N MET A 188 -5.33 -1.31 10.95
CA MET A 188 -4.26 -0.32 10.90
C MET A 188 -3.34 -0.61 9.72
N PHE A 189 -2.89 0.43 9.03
CA PHE A 189 -2.14 0.30 7.78
C PHE A 189 -0.90 1.21 7.78
N PRO A 190 0.23 0.77 7.18
CA PRO A 190 0.41 -0.52 6.51
C PRO A 190 0.48 -1.69 7.50
N PHE A 191 0.13 -2.89 7.01
CA PHE A 191 0.34 -4.15 7.71
C PHE A 191 1.07 -5.12 6.78
N LEU A 192 2.20 -5.64 7.25
CA LEU A 192 3.06 -6.56 6.51
C LEU A 192 2.91 -7.98 7.06
N ILE A 193 2.74 -8.94 6.18
CA ILE A 193 2.93 -10.37 6.47
C ILE A 193 4.13 -10.86 5.66
N ASP A 194 5.08 -11.47 6.35
CA ASP A 194 6.23 -12.13 5.76
C ASP A 194 6.13 -13.65 6.02
N PRO A 195 5.71 -14.44 5.01
CA PRO A 195 5.60 -15.89 5.15
C PRO A 195 6.97 -16.60 5.20
N ASN A 196 8.06 -15.93 4.86
CA ASN A 196 9.41 -16.53 4.93
C ASN A 196 9.93 -16.62 6.36
N THR A 197 9.40 -15.79 7.26
CA THR A 197 9.85 -15.67 8.66
C THR A 197 8.71 -15.81 9.67
N ASP A 198 7.49 -16.11 9.21
CA ASP A 198 6.26 -16.09 10.01
C ASP A 198 6.05 -14.75 10.75
N THR A 199 6.42 -13.63 10.13
CA THR A 199 6.31 -12.30 10.74
C THR A 199 5.02 -11.60 10.33
N LEU A 200 4.33 -11.02 11.31
CA LEU A 200 3.18 -10.14 11.13
C LEU A 200 3.48 -8.82 11.84
N MET A 201 3.43 -7.70 11.13
CA MET A 201 3.99 -6.44 11.63
C MET A 201 3.19 -5.22 11.20
N TYR A 202 3.01 -4.31 12.16
CA TYR A 202 2.49 -2.95 12.00
C TYR A 202 3.62 -1.92 12.05
N GLU A 203 3.25 -0.64 12.06
CA GLU A 203 4.16 0.50 12.20
C GLU A 203 5.12 0.62 11.01
N SER A 204 4.79 1.51 10.07
CA SER A 204 5.58 1.70 8.84
C SER A 204 7.08 1.89 9.07
N GLY A 205 7.49 2.53 10.17
CA GLY A 205 8.92 2.69 10.50
C GLY A 205 9.59 1.37 10.89
N ASP A 206 8.89 0.51 11.64
CA ASP A 206 9.40 -0.80 12.04
C ASP A 206 9.39 -1.77 10.85
N ILE A 207 8.35 -1.72 10.02
CA ILE A 207 8.29 -2.46 8.74
C ILE A 207 9.48 -2.11 7.86
N VAL A 208 9.79 -0.82 7.67
CA VAL A 208 10.96 -0.41 6.87
C VAL A 208 12.25 -0.96 7.46
N LYS A 209 12.49 -0.77 8.77
CA LYS A 209 13.70 -1.31 9.43
C LYS A 209 13.79 -2.83 9.25
N TYR A 210 12.68 -3.53 9.40
CA TYR A 210 12.59 -4.97 9.18
C TYR A 210 12.99 -5.35 7.74
N LEU A 211 12.42 -4.69 6.73
CA LEU A 211 12.71 -4.97 5.33
C LEU A 211 14.20 -4.78 5.01
N PHE A 212 14.81 -3.69 5.47
CA PHE A 212 16.23 -3.44 5.26
C PHE A 212 17.13 -4.42 6.04
N ASN A 213 16.74 -4.80 7.25
CA ASN A 213 17.48 -5.79 8.01
C ASN A 213 17.42 -7.19 7.35
N GLN A 214 16.22 -7.62 6.95
CA GLN A 214 15.96 -8.97 6.43
C GLN A 214 16.36 -9.13 4.97
N TYR A 215 16.11 -8.11 4.14
CA TYR A 215 16.26 -8.17 2.68
C TYR A 215 17.25 -7.15 2.11
N GLY A 216 17.79 -6.25 2.95
CA GLY A 216 18.82 -5.28 2.59
C GLY A 216 20.22 -5.63 3.11
N ASN A 217 20.47 -6.89 3.49
CA ASN A 217 21.73 -7.34 4.09
C ASN A 217 22.11 -6.57 5.37
N GLY A 218 21.13 -6.23 6.21
CA GLY A 218 21.38 -5.53 7.48
C GLY A 218 21.66 -4.04 7.35
N ARG A 219 21.67 -3.47 6.13
CA ARG A 219 21.91 -2.03 5.93
C ARG A 219 20.74 -1.18 6.45
N GLY A 220 20.95 0.12 6.59
CA GLY A 220 19.87 1.07 6.89
C GLY A 220 19.11 1.54 5.63
N PRO A 221 17.91 2.11 5.78
CA PRO A 221 17.24 2.84 4.70
C PRO A 221 18.07 4.04 4.24
N SER A 222 17.87 4.48 3.00
CA SER A 222 18.49 5.71 2.50
C SER A 222 18.16 6.91 3.41
N THR A 223 19.15 7.79 3.61
CA THR A 223 19.04 8.96 4.50
C THR A 223 17.75 9.73 4.26
N GLY A 224 17.05 10.09 5.33
CA GLY A 224 15.81 10.85 5.30
C GLY A 224 14.54 10.09 4.91
N LEU A 225 14.61 8.82 4.47
CA LEU A 225 13.41 8.06 4.05
C LEU A 225 12.36 7.99 5.17
N LEU A 226 12.79 7.73 6.41
CA LEU A 226 11.91 7.63 7.58
C LEU A 226 11.43 8.99 8.08
N GLU A 227 12.34 9.95 8.19
CA GLU A 227 12.13 11.25 8.85
C GLU A 227 11.23 12.18 8.01
N SER A 228 11.43 12.18 6.69
CA SER A 228 10.76 13.11 5.79
C SER A 228 9.28 12.80 5.57
N THR A 229 8.82 11.56 5.77
CA THR A 229 7.42 11.19 5.54
C THR A 229 6.46 11.94 6.47
N LEU A 230 6.91 12.32 7.68
CA LEU A 230 6.06 13.05 8.64
C LEU A 230 5.73 14.47 8.15
N PHE A 231 6.61 15.07 7.35
CA PHE A 231 6.44 16.44 6.86
C PHE A 231 5.80 16.49 5.47
N THR A 232 6.13 15.56 4.57
CA THR A 232 5.68 15.61 3.16
C THR A 232 4.70 14.51 2.76
N GLY A 233 4.41 13.55 3.65
CA GLY A 233 3.58 12.39 3.32
C GLY A 233 2.11 12.72 3.01
N TRP A 234 1.54 13.75 3.63
CA TRP A 234 0.13 14.14 3.46
C TRP A 234 -0.13 15.01 2.23
N MET A 235 0.91 15.68 1.70
CA MET A 235 0.80 16.55 0.52
C MET A 235 0.19 15.82 -0.70
N PRO A 236 0.63 14.60 -1.04
CA PRO A 236 -0.02 13.78 -2.07
C PRO A 236 -1.52 13.66 -1.88
N THR A 237 -2.01 13.30 -0.69
CA THR A 237 -3.44 13.08 -0.45
C THR A 237 -4.27 14.32 -0.77
N LEU A 238 -3.77 15.52 -0.44
CA LEU A 238 -4.45 16.77 -0.76
C LEU A 238 -4.38 17.12 -2.25
N LEU A 239 -3.18 17.04 -2.84
CA LEU A 239 -2.96 17.34 -4.27
C LEU A 239 -3.73 16.39 -5.18
N ARG A 240 -3.98 15.18 -4.70
CA ARG A 240 -4.68 14.09 -5.37
C ARG A 240 -6.14 14.01 -4.97
N ALA A 241 -6.67 14.96 -4.20
CA ALA A 241 -8.09 14.98 -3.86
C ALA A 241 -8.65 13.71 -3.18
N GLY A 242 -7.83 12.94 -2.48
CA GLY A 242 -8.25 11.65 -1.93
C GLY A 242 -8.40 10.51 -2.95
N ARG A 243 -7.82 10.60 -4.15
CA ARG A 243 -7.67 9.45 -5.05
C ARG A 243 -6.90 8.31 -4.38
N GLY A 244 -7.37 7.08 -4.56
CA GLY A 244 -6.82 5.92 -3.86
C GLY A 244 -7.12 5.89 -2.35
N MET A 245 -8.06 6.70 -1.85
CA MET A 245 -8.46 6.73 -0.43
C MET A 245 -9.65 5.82 -0.14
N SER A 246 -10.65 5.79 -1.02
CA SER A 246 -11.96 5.18 -0.78
C SER A 246 -12.33 4.17 -1.85
N LEU A 247 -13.10 3.15 -1.48
CA LEU A 247 -13.64 2.17 -2.40
C LEU A 247 -14.58 2.89 -3.39
N TRP A 248 -14.43 2.58 -4.67
CA TRP A 248 -15.37 3.03 -5.68
C TRP A 248 -16.69 2.26 -5.57
N ASP A 249 -17.81 2.97 -5.58
CA ASP A 249 -19.15 2.43 -5.37
C ASP A 249 -19.57 1.40 -6.43
N LYS A 250 -19.00 1.48 -7.63
CA LYS A 250 -19.23 0.52 -8.72
C LYS A 250 -18.13 -0.54 -8.84
N ALA A 251 -17.21 -0.66 -7.89
CA ALA A 251 -16.24 -1.75 -7.90
C ALA A 251 -16.96 -3.12 -7.82
N SER A 252 -16.47 -4.12 -8.54
CA SER A 252 -17.03 -5.47 -8.44
C SER A 252 -16.83 -6.04 -7.04
N THR A 253 -17.85 -6.72 -6.53
CA THR A 253 -17.79 -7.40 -5.22
C THR A 253 -16.99 -8.70 -5.29
N ASP A 254 -16.88 -9.28 -6.49
CA ASP A 254 -16.21 -10.55 -6.70
C ASP A 254 -14.73 -10.32 -7.01
N PRO A 255 -13.79 -10.87 -6.20
CA PRO A 255 -12.37 -10.78 -6.50
C PRO A 255 -12.02 -11.50 -7.81
N PRO A 256 -11.03 -11.00 -8.57
CA PRO A 256 -10.47 -11.76 -9.68
C PRO A 256 -9.90 -13.11 -9.18
N PRO A 257 -10.10 -14.23 -9.90
CA PRO A 257 -9.57 -15.53 -9.51
C PRO A 257 -8.05 -15.59 -9.39
N LYS A 258 -7.34 -14.80 -10.20
CA LYS A 258 -5.88 -14.65 -10.16
C LYS A 258 -5.53 -13.18 -9.93
N MET A 259 -4.45 -12.93 -9.19
CA MET A 259 -3.93 -11.57 -9.01
C MET A 259 -3.47 -10.99 -10.35
N LEU A 260 -3.74 -9.71 -10.56
CA LEU A 260 -3.14 -8.95 -11.65
C LEU A 260 -1.66 -8.74 -11.34
N GLU A 261 -0.85 -8.44 -12.36
CA GLU A 261 0.56 -8.09 -12.18
C GLU A 261 0.81 -6.66 -12.67
N LEU A 262 1.51 -5.87 -11.85
CA LEU A 262 1.86 -4.49 -12.15
C LEU A 262 3.38 -4.31 -12.06
N PHE A 263 4.00 -3.92 -13.17
CA PHE A 263 5.38 -3.43 -13.21
C PHE A 263 5.35 -1.92 -12.98
N SER A 264 6.03 -1.46 -11.93
CA SER A 264 5.90 -0.10 -11.42
C SER A 264 7.08 0.27 -10.50
N TYR A 265 7.19 1.54 -10.12
CA TYR A 265 7.95 1.95 -8.94
C TYR A 265 7.21 3.10 -8.24
N GLU A 266 7.46 3.31 -6.95
CA GLU A 266 6.66 4.22 -6.12
C GLU A 266 6.59 5.63 -6.69
N ASN A 267 7.74 6.18 -7.10
CA ASN A 267 7.80 7.59 -7.48
C ASN A 267 7.48 7.89 -8.95
N ASN A 268 6.98 6.91 -9.71
CA ASN A 268 6.53 7.12 -11.08
C ASN A 268 5.09 7.70 -11.11
N PRO A 269 4.86 8.88 -11.72
CA PRO A 269 3.55 9.53 -11.68
C PRO A 269 2.45 8.77 -12.43
N TYR A 270 2.78 8.12 -13.55
CA TYR A 270 1.82 7.33 -14.31
C TYR A 270 1.46 6.02 -13.59
N SER A 271 2.44 5.40 -12.95
CA SER A 271 2.22 4.23 -12.10
C SER A 271 1.33 4.54 -10.90
N ARG A 272 1.50 5.71 -10.27
CA ARG A 272 0.62 6.12 -9.18
C ARG A 272 -0.84 6.11 -9.62
N LEU A 273 -1.16 6.66 -10.79
CA LEU A 273 -2.53 6.67 -11.31
C LEU A 273 -3.10 5.24 -11.43
N VAL A 274 -2.29 4.29 -11.89
CA VAL A 274 -2.70 2.89 -11.98
C VAL A 274 -2.90 2.26 -10.59
N ARG A 275 -2.02 2.54 -9.62
CA ARG A 275 -2.18 2.06 -8.24
C ARG A 275 -3.39 2.68 -7.54
N GLU A 276 -3.69 3.96 -7.79
CA GLU A 276 -4.91 4.60 -7.31
C GLU A 276 -6.15 3.84 -7.82
N ALA A 277 -6.20 3.49 -9.10
CA ALA A 277 -7.32 2.74 -9.68
C ALA A 277 -7.42 1.32 -9.13
N LEU A 278 -6.31 0.58 -9.04
CA LEU A 278 -6.29 -0.75 -8.40
C LEU A 278 -6.77 -0.67 -6.94
N CYS A 279 -6.38 0.40 -6.24
CA CYS A 279 -6.80 0.62 -4.87
C CYS A 279 -8.29 0.94 -4.77
N GLU A 280 -8.82 1.84 -5.60
CA GLU A 280 -10.24 2.22 -5.62
C GLU A 280 -11.15 1.05 -6.02
N LEU A 281 -10.65 0.09 -6.81
CA LEU A 281 -11.35 -1.14 -7.19
C LEU A 281 -11.14 -2.30 -6.20
N GLU A 282 -10.38 -2.12 -5.12
CA GLU A 282 -9.96 -3.18 -4.19
C GLU A 282 -9.35 -4.40 -4.91
N LEU A 283 -8.61 -4.19 -6.00
CA LEU A 283 -8.04 -5.29 -6.78
C LEU A 283 -6.70 -5.73 -6.20
N PRO A 284 -6.54 -7.00 -5.78
CA PRO A 284 -5.27 -7.52 -5.32
C PRO A 284 -4.31 -7.74 -6.51
N TYR A 285 -3.04 -7.40 -6.35
CA TYR A 285 -2.05 -7.51 -7.43
C TYR A 285 -0.66 -7.87 -6.92
N VAL A 286 0.14 -8.49 -7.80
CA VAL A 286 1.58 -8.63 -7.62
C VAL A 286 2.25 -7.36 -8.14
N LEU A 287 2.96 -6.67 -7.26
CA LEU A 287 3.79 -5.52 -7.60
C LEU A 287 5.20 -6.00 -7.93
N HIS A 288 5.65 -5.78 -9.16
CA HIS A 288 7.05 -5.91 -9.57
C HIS A 288 7.69 -4.52 -9.54
N ASN A 289 8.54 -4.25 -8.54
CA ASN A 289 9.27 -2.98 -8.49
C ASN A 289 10.33 -2.92 -9.59
N ILE A 290 10.31 -1.85 -10.39
CA ILE A 290 11.24 -1.55 -11.50
C ILE A 290 11.77 -0.12 -11.31
N GLY A 291 12.41 0.14 -10.16
CA GLY A 291 13.11 1.41 -9.94
C GLY A 291 14.32 1.56 -10.88
N GLU A 292 14.84 2.77 -11.02
CA GLU A 292 16.08 2.99 -11.77
C GLU A 292 17.21 2.14 -11.20
N GLY A 293 17.87 1.36 -12.06
CA GLY A 293 18.90 0.38 -11.65
C GLY A 293 18.37 -1.01 -11.29
N SER A 294 17.05 -1.25 -11.38
CA SER A 294 16.45 -2.56 -11.10
C SER A 294 16.97 -3.65 -12.02
N THR A 295 17.32 -4.78 -11.41
CA THR A 295 17.72 -6.01 -12.12
C THR A 295 16.56 -6.66 -12.85
N ARG A 296 15.32 -6.36 -12.44
CA ARG A 296 14.08 -6.89 -13.03
C ARG A 296 13.64 -6.19 -14.30
N THR A 297 14.35 -5.15 -14.73
CA THR A 297 14.09 -4.48 -16.02
C THR A 297 14.08 -5.48 -17.18
N ARG A 298 14.87 -6.56 -17.10
CA ARG A 298 14.85 -7.65 -18.09
C ARG A 298 13.52 -8.40 -18.13
N SER A 299 12.90 -8.67 -16.97
CA SER A 299 11.59 -9.32 -16.91
C SER A 299 10.50 -8.43 -17.53
N LEU A 300 10.56 -7.12 -17.29
CA LEU A 300 9.68 -6.15 -17.95
C LEU A 300 9.88 -6.12 -19.47
N LEU A 301 11.13 -6.11 -19.94
CA LEU A 301 11.45 -6.15 -21.38
C LEU A 301 10.90 -7.41 -22.03
N ASN A 302 11.07 -8.57 -21.39
CA ASN A 302 10.54 -9.84 -21.91
C ASN A 302 9.01 -9.85 -21.98
N ALA A 303 8.34 -9.23 -21.00
CA ALA A 303 6.88 -9.23 -20.92
C ALA A 303 6.21 -8.18 -21.83
N SER A 304 6.87 -7.04 -22.07
CA SER A 304 6.26 -5.86 -22.72
C SER A 304 6.94 -5.44 -24.03
N GLY A 305 8.14 -5.92 -24.32
CA GLY A 305 8.99 -5.39 -25.40
C GLY A 305 9.53 -3.98 -25.12
N SER A 306 9.33 -3.44 -23.91
CA SER A 306 9.72 -2.10 -23.50
C SER A 306 10.31 -2.10 -22.09
N ASN A 307 11.05 -1.04 -21.72
CA ASN A 307 11.49 -0.80 -20.35
C ASN A 307 10.65 0.28 -19.65
N LYS A 308 9.51 0.66 -20.25
CA LYS A 308 8.62 1.70 -19.72
C LYS A 308 7.63 1.11 -18.71
N VAL A 309 7.39 1.87 -17.65
CA VAL A 309 6.34 1.60 -16.65
C VAL A 309 5.32 2.75 -16.63
N PRO A 310 4.06 2.51 -16.23
CA PRO A 310 3.51 1.23 -15.77
C PRO A 310 3.31 0.22 -16.89
N PHE A 311 3.35 -1.07 -16.55
CA PHE A 311 2.91 -2.16 -17.41
C PHE A 311 2.03 -3.13 -16.60
N LEU A 312 0.81 -3.36 -17.06
CA LEU A 312 -0.19 -4.23 -16.44
C LEU A 312 -0.29 -5.54 -17.23
N VAL A 313 -0.30 -6.66 -16.51
CA VAL A 313 -0.69 -7.98 -17.02
C VAL A 313 -1.90 -8.44 -16.24
N ASP A 314 -2.94 -8.85 -16.96
CA ASP A 314 -4.12 -9.45 -16.37
C ASP A 314 -4.26 -10.90 -16.82
N PRO A 315 -3.89 -11.87 -15.97
CA PRO A 315 -3.97 -13.29 -16.30
C PRO A 315 -5.40 -13.84 -16.34
N ASN A 316 -6.40 -13.06 -15.91
CA ASN A 316 -7.81 -13.47 -15.95
C ASN A 316 -8.41 -13.24 -17.35
N THR A 317 -7.92 -12.24 -18.09
CA THR A 317 -8.41 -11.88 -19.43
C THR A 317 -7.36 -12.08 -20.53
N GLY A 318 -6.09 -12.27 -20.16
CA GLY A 318 -4.96 -12.36 -21.10
C GLY A 318 -4.49 -10.99 -21.62
N VAL A 319 -4.88 -9.89 -20.97
CA VAL A 319 -4.55 -8.52 -21.39
C VAL A 319 -3.15 -8.11 -20.92
N HIS A 320 -2.42 -7.44 -21.80
CA HIS A 320 -1.09 -6.86 -21.54
C HIS A 320 -1.09 -5.40 -22.02
N LEU A 321 -0.88 -4.42 -21.13
CA LEU A 321 -0.99 -2.99 -21.44
C LEU A 321 0.15 -2.18 -20.81
N GLY A 322 0.79 -1.32 -21.60
CA GLY A 322 1.85 -0.39 -21.12
C GLY A 322 1.47 1.10 -21.17
N ASP A 323 0.29 1.42 -21.69
CA ASP A 323 -0.23 2.78 -21.73
C ASP A 323 -1.14 3.00 -20.52
N TYR A 324 -0.80 3.95 -19.65
CA TYR A 324 -1.52 4.15 -18.39
C TYR A 324 -2.99 4.53 -18.61
N GLU A 325 -3.34 5.26 -19.66
CA GLU A 325 -4.72 5.65 -19.95
C GLU A 325 -5.54 4.45 -20.37
N LYS A 326 -4.97 3.60 -21.23
CA LYS A 326 -5.59 2.33 -21.61
C LYS A 326 -5.74 1.38 -20.42
N ILE A 327 -4.74 1.34 -19.52
CA ILE A 327 -4.82 0.57 -18.28
C ILE A 327 -5.99 1.05 -17.42
N LEU A 328 -6.14 2.36 -17.19
CA LEU A 328 -7.23 2.91 -16.38
C LEU A 328 -8.60 2.58 -16.99
N ALA A 329 -8.78 2.84 -18.28
CA ALA A 329 -10.02 2.53 -18.99
C ALA A 329 -10.35 1.03 -18.92
N TYR A 330 -9.33 0.18 -19.08
CA TYR A 330 -9.47 -1.27 -18.97
C TYR A 330 -9.92 -1.71 -17.56
N LEU A 331 -9.27 -1.22 -16.50
CA LEU A 331 -9.54 -1.61 -15.13
C LEU A 331 -10.97 -1.24 -14.71
N PHE A 332 -11.38 0.01 -14.93
CA PHE A 332 -12.73 0.47 -14.55
C PHE A 332 -13.83 -0.17 -15.41
N LYS A 333 -13.54 -0.50 -16.67
CA LYS A 333 -14.50 -1.22 -17.51
C LYS A 333 -14.66 -2.67 -17.03
N THR A 334 -13.55 -3.38 -16.84
CA THR A 334 -13.54 -4.84 -16.64
C THR A 334 -13.93 -5.24 -15.22
N TYR A 335 -13.55 -4.45 -14.22
CA TYR A 335 -13.74 -4.77 -12.80
C TYR A 335 -14.80 -3.89 -12.12
N SER A 336 -15.75 -3.37 -12.91
CA SER A 336 -16.96 -2.75 -12.36
C SER A 336 -18.07 -3.78 -12.15
N SER A 337 -18.98 -3.51 -11.22
CA SER A 337 -20.16 -4.33 -10.96
C SER A 337 -21.06 -4.50 -12.19
N ALA A 338 -21.06 -3.52 -13.11
CA ALA A 338 -21.79 -3.58 -14.37
C ALA A 338 -21.22 -4.61 -15.38
N ALA A 339 -19.95 -5.02 -15.23
CA ALA A 339 -19.35 -6.07 -16.07
C ALA A 339 -19.63 -7.48 -15.56
N SER A 340 -20.10 -7.62 -14.31
CA SER A 340 -20.46 -8.89 -13.67
C SER A 340 -21.96 -9.22 -13.76
N ALA A 341 -22.76 -8.33 -14.37
CA ALA A 341 -24.21 -8.47 -14.56
C ALA A 341 -24.54 -9.08 -15.93
#